data_AF-A0A838QRY3-F1
#
_entry.id   AF-A0A838QRY3-F1
#
_cell.length_a   1.000
_cell.length_b   1.000
_cell.length_c   1.000
_cell.angle_alpha   90.00
_cell.angle_beta   90.00
_cell.angle_gamma   90.00
#
_symmetry.space_group_name_H-M   'P 1'
#
loop_
_entity.id
_entity.type
_entity.pdbx_description
1 polymer ?
#
loop_
_entity_poly.entity_id
_entity_poly.type
_entity_poly.pdbx_seq_one_letter_code
_entity_poly.pdbx_strand_id
1 'polypeptide(L)'
;MDNYNPLDPAGDLFGPPALSTLVACLHCGQEYESYRIEWRVETNADGKPHGFWCCPVDGCDGMGFGFDIFPIDAEYRDEHGELMWVSDAEDEDADGDALFIDDVDALEPGEARRPTADDSDEPLTSTFAL
;
A
#
# COMPACT_ATOMS: atom_id res chain seq x y z
N MET A 1 -23.55 -2.36 -24.29
CA MET A 1 -22.24 -3.05 -24.19
C MET A 1 -21.27 -2.12 -24.86
N ASP A 2 -20.79 -1.16 -24.11
CA ASP A 2 -19.76 -0.23 -24.56
C ASP A 2 -18.57 -1.05 -25.02
N ASN A 3 -18.16 -0.79 -26.25
CA ASN A 3 -17.10 -1.52 -26.92
C ASN A 3 -15.77 -1.11 -26.26
N TYR A 4 -15.29 -1.91 -25.30
CA TYR A 4 -14.02 -1.67 -24.60
C TYR A 4 -12.90 -1.47 -25.63
N ASN A 5 -12.26 -0.30 -25.59
CA ASN A 5 -11.13 0.03 -26.43
C ASN A 5 -9.86 0.08 -25.56
N PRO A 6 -8.93 -0.89 -25.67
CA PRO A 6 -7.72 -0.95 -24.85
C PRO A 6 -6.72 0.17 -25.14
N LEU A 7 -7.01 1.04 -26.12
CA LEU A 7 -6.19 2.19 -26.49
C LEU A 7 -6.84 3.52 -26.12
N ASP A 8 -8.01 3.50 -25.46
CA ASP A 8 -8.70 4.70 -25.01
C ASP A 8 -8.25 5.08 -23.59
N PRO A 9 -7.46 6.15 -23.42
CA PRO A 9 -6.97 6.58 -22.11
C PRO A 9 -8.09 6.97 -21.15
N ALA A 10 -9.22 7.47 -21.68
CA ALA A 10 -10.35 7.91 -20.87
C ALA A 10 -11.22 6.74 -20.38
N GLY A 11 -11.08 5.55 -20.99
CA GLY A 11 -11.79 4.34 -20.61
C GLY A 11 -11.06 3.50 -19.55
N ASP A 12 -9.83 3.87 -19.19
CA ASP A 12 -9.02 3.17 -18.20
C ASP A 12 -9.39 3.64 -16.78
N LEU A 13 -9.75 2.67 -15.91
CA LEU A 13 -10.16 2.92 -14.52
C LEU A 13 -9.00 3.35 -13.61
N PHE A 14 -7.76 3.12 -14.03
CA PHE A 14 -6.54 3.48 -13.31
C PHE A 14 -5.92 4.79 -13.83
N GLY A 15 -6.73 5.59 -14.54
CA GLY A 15 -6.36 6.94 -14.96
C GLY A 15 -6.16 7.90 -13.80
N PRO A 16 -5.48 9.03 -14.04
CA PRO A 16 -5.35 10.07 -13.04
C PRO A 16 -6.72 10.61 -12.60
N PRO A 17 -6.87 11.03 -11.34
CA PRO A 17 -8.11 11.67 -10.88
C PRO A 17 -8.38 12.98 -11.64
N ALA A 18 -9.66 13.34 -11.78
CA ALA A 18 -10.07 14.56 -12.46
C ALA A 18 -9.52 15.85 -11.82
N LEU A 19 -9.34 15.84 -10.49
CA LEU A 19 -8.73 16.93 -9.75
C LEU A 19 -7.24 16.64 -9.52
N SER A 20 -6.40 17.64 -9.81
CA SER A 20 -4.96 17.57 -9.54
C SER A 20 -4.73 17.27 -8.07
N THR A 21 -4.00 16.20 -7.81
CA THR A 21 -3.71 15.71 -6.47
C THR A 21 -2.24 15.34 -6.40
N LEU A 22 -1.60 15.64 -5.28
CA LEU A 22 -0.23 15.23 -5.04
C LEU A 22 -0.18 13.71 -4.77
N VAL A 23 0.56 13.00 -5.60
CA VAL A 23 0.68 11.54 -5.57
C VAL A 23 2.13 11.12 -5.41
N ALA A 24 2.35 9.92 -4.89
CA ALA A 24 3.65 9.26 -4.84
C ALA A 24 3.59 7.90 -5.54
N CYS A 25 4.67 7.54 -6.22
CA CYS A 25 4.84 6.23 -6.84
C CYS A 25 5.58 5.28 -5.89
N LEU A 26 5.04 4.07 -5.66
CA LEU A 26 5.66 3.08 -4.79
C LEU A 26 7.00 2.52 -5.30
N HIS A 27 7.26 2.62 -6.60
CA HIS A 27 8.47 2.04 -7.21
C HIS A 27 9.68 2.97 -7.12
N CYS A 28 9.50 4.26 -7.40
CA CYS A 28 10.58 5.25 -7.37
C CYS A 28 10.55 6.18 -6.15
N GLY A 29 9.46 6.16 -5.37
CA GLY A 29 9.26 7.04 -4.22
C GLY A 29 9.16 8.52 -4.54
N GLN A 30 9.04 8.90 -5.81
CA GLN A 30 8.93 10.31 -6.21
C GLN A 30 7.50 10.81 -6.02
N GLU A 31 7.40 12.04 -5.52
CA GLU A 31 6.16 12.79 -5.37
C GLU A 31 5.96 13.72 -6.56
N TYR A 32 4.75 13.74 -7.11
CA TYR A 32 4.41 14.59 -8.24
C TYR A 32 2.89 14.80 -8.33
N GLU A 33 2.48 15.82 -9.07
CA GLU A 33 1.06 16.09 -9.33
C GLU A 33 0.47 15.04 -10.28
N SER A 34 -0.75 14.56 -9.97
CA SER A 34 -1.42 13.48 -10.71
C SER A 34 -1.59 13.75 -12.21
N TYR A 35 -1.69 15.01 -12.65
CA TYR A 35 -1.74 15.35 -14.08
C TYR A 35 -0.47 14.95 -14.85
N ARG A 36 0.63 14.65 -14.15
CA ARG A 36 1.90 14.21 -14.74
C ARG A 36 1.93 12.71 -15.02
N ILE A 37 0.94 11.93 -14.58
CA ILE A 37 0.83 10.51 -14.96
C ILE A 37 0.65 10.44 -16.48
N GLU A 38 1.40 9.56 -17.14
CA GLU A 38 1.47 9.49 -18.60
C GLU A 38 0.74 8.27 -19.14
N TRP A 39 0.07 8.42 -20.28
CA TRP A 39 -0.46 7.28 -21.03
C TRP A 39 0.63 6.72 -21.94
N ARG A 40 0.97 5.45 -21.77
CA ARG A 40 1.89 4.72 -22.64
C ARG A 40 1.18 3.54 -23.27
N VAL A 41 1.62 3.16 -24.48
CA VAL A 41 1.08 2.02 -25.21
C VAL A 41 2.19 1.01 -25.43
N GLU A 42 1.99 -0.21 -24.95
CA GLU A 42 2.90 -1.33 -25.16
C GLU A 42 2.20 -2.48 -25.89
N THR A 43 2.98 -3.46 -26.32
CA THR A 43 2.46 -4.65 -27.00
C THR A 43 2.44 -5.82 -26.02
N ASN A 44 1.25 -6.37 -25.78
CA ASN A 44 1.07 -7.52 -24.89
C ASN A 44 1.69 -8.80 -25.48
N ALA A 45 1.76 -9.86 -24.68
CA ALA A 45 2.25 -11.17 -25.12
C ALA A 45 1.50 -11.73 -26.35
N ASP A 46 0.22 -11.37 -26.52
CA ASP A 46 -0.61 -11.75 -27.67
C ASP A 46 -0.33 -10.92 -28.94
N GLY A 47 0.65 -10.02 -28.91
CA GLY A 47 0.99 -9.13 -30.03
C GLY A 47 0.00 -7.98 -30.24
N LYS A 48 -0.91 -7.74 -29.30
CA LYS A 48 -1.90 -6.66 -29.38
C LYS A 48 -1.43 -5.43 -28.59
N PRO A 49 -1.62 -4.21 -29.11
CA PRO A 49 -1.30 -3.00 -28.36
C PRO A 49 -2.30 -2.81 -27.21
N HIS A 50 -1.79 -2.36 -26.08
CA HIS A 50 -2.54 -2.05 -24.87
C HIS A 50 -1.96 -0.79 -24.25
N GLY A 51 -2.83 0.17 -23.94
CA GLY A 51 -2.43 1.37 -23.24
C GLY A 51 -2.61 1.22 -21.73
N PHE A 52 -1.80 1.95 -20.98
CA PHE A 52 -1.91 2.04 -19.52
C PHE A 52 -1.33 3.38 -19.05
N TRP A 53 -1.81 3.81 -17.89
CA TRP A 53 -1.29 4.98 -17.18
C TRP A 53 -0.07 4.61 -16.34
N CYS A 54 0.99 5.42 -16.38
CA CYS A 54 2.24 5.10 -15.68
C CYS A 54 2.95 6.33 -15.10
N CYS A 55 3.90 6.05 -14.21
CA CYS A 55 4.76 7.05 -13.60
C CYS A 55 5.57 7.80 -14.67
N PRO A 56 5.68 9.14 -14.60
CA PRO A 56 6.44 9.95 -15.56
C PRO A 56 7.96 9.81 -15.43
N VAL A 57 8.45 9.16 -14.38
CA VAL A 57 9.89 9.01 -14.14
C VAL A 57 10.48 8.01 -15.14
N ASP A 58 11.55 8.42 -15.83
CA ASP A 58 12.26 7.56 -16.78
C ASP A 58 12.78 6.29 -16.10
N GLY A 59 12.47 5.13 -16.68
CA GLY A 59 12.89 3.82 -16.16
C GLY A 59 12.16 3.36 -14.90
N CYS A 60 11.04 3.99 -14.53
CA CYS A 60 10.17 3.53 -13.47
C CYS A 60 9.04 2.64 -14.04
N ASP A 61 8.80 1.51 -13.39
CA ASP A 61 7.80 0.51 -13.79
C ASP A 61 6.44 0.69 -13.08
N GLY A 62 6.24 1.79 -12.36
CA GLY A 62 4.98 2.05 -11.65
C GLY A 62 3.83 2.36 -12.60
N MET A 63 2.72 1.62 -12.46
CA MET A 63 1.53 1.67 -13.31
C MET A 63 0.24 1.89 -12.52
N GLY A 64 -0.62 2.75 -13.04
CA GLY A 64 -1.98 2.95 -12.57
C GLY A 64 -2.10 3.76 -11.27
N PHE A 65 -3.02 4.73 -11.30
CA PHE A 65 -3.49 5.40 -10.10
C PHE A 65 -4.35 4.45 -9.24
N GLY A 66 -4.11 4.42 -7.93
CA GLY A 66 -4.73 3.47 -7.01
C GLY A 66 -4.13 2.06 -7.04
N PHE A 67 -3.08 1.83 -7.85
CA PHE A 67 -2.36 0.55 -7.91
C PHE A 67 -0.88 0.67 -7.52
N ASP A 68 -0.07 1.38 -8.31
CA ASP A 68 1.33 1.70 -7.95
C ASP A 68 1.52 3.16 -7.58
N ILE A 69 0.56 4.02 -7.91
CA ILE A 69 0.60 5.46 -7.71
C ILE A 69 -0.56 5.84 -6.80
N PHE A 70 -0.26 6.41 -5.64
CA PHE A 70 -1.26 6.74 -4.64
C PHE A 70 -1.18 8.21 -4.22
N PRO A 71 -2.31 8.84 -3.84
CA PRO A 71 -2.31 10.14 -3.20
C PRO A 71 -1.51 10.08 -1.90
N ILE A 72 -0.71 11.11 -1.65
CA ILE A 72 0.05 11.20 -0.39
C ILE A 72 -0.81 11.70 0.77
N ASP A 73 -1.94 12.33 0.45
CA ASP A 73 -2.86 12.86 1.44
C ASP A 73 -3.70 11.73 2.02
N ALA A 74 -3.61 11.54 3.33
CA ALA A 74 -4.38 10.54 4.06
C ALA A 74 -5.88 10.86 4.07
N GLU A 75 -6.24 12.15 3.92
CA GLU A 75 -7.63 12.61 3.84
C GLU A 75 -8.14 12.69 2.39
N TYR A 76 -7.38 12.17 1.42
CA TYR A 76 -7.79 12.17 0.02
C TYR A 76 -9.14 11.50 -0.18
N ARG A 77 -10.00 12.19 -0.93
CA ARG A 77 -11.32 11.71 -1.36
C ARG A 77 -11.39 11.59 -2.86
N ASP A 78 -11.96 10.50 -3.34
CA ASP A 78 -12.18 10.28 -4.76
C ASP A 78 -13.33 11.14 -5.32
N GLU A 79 -13.67 10.94 -6.60
CA GLU A 79 -14.75 11.67 -7.27
C GLU A 79 -16.14 11.43 -6.67
N HIS A 80 -16.32 10.34 -5.92
CA HIS A 80 -17.55 10.01 -5.19
C HIS A 80 -17.53 10.54 -3.75
N GLY A 81 -16.43 11.14 -3.31
CA GLY A 81 -16.24 11.65 -1.95
C GLY A 81 -15.79 10.59 -0.95
N GLU A 82 -15.44 9.38 -1.40
CA GLU A 82 -15.01 8.26 -0.57
C GLU A 82 -13.53 8.40 -0.23
N LEU A 83 -13.16 8.09 1.02
CA LEU A 83 -11.76 8.08 1.44
C LEU A 83 -11.05 6.90 0.76
N MET A 84 -9.87 7.15 0.19
CA MET A 84 -9.05 6.06 -0.35
C MET A 84 -8.47 5.17 0.77
N TRP A 85 -8.27 5.74 1.96
CA TRP A 85 -7.74 5.03 3.12
C TRP A 85 -8.81 4.99 4.22
N VAL A 86 -9.21 3.78 4.62
CA VAL A 86 -10.03 3.59 5.83
C VAL A 86 -9.09 3.35 7.00
N SER A 87 -9.17 4.21 8.02
CA SER A 87 -8.45 3.97 9.27
C SER A 87 -9.23 2.92 10.07
N ASP A 88 -8.55 1.89 10.55
CA ASP A 88 -9.10 0.86 11.46
C ASP A 88 -9.41 1.41 12.88
N ALA A 89 -9.56 2.73 13.02
CA ALA A 89 -9.54 3.43 14.30
C ALA A 89 -10.94 3.74 14.87
N GLU A 90 -12.01 3.22 14.25
CA GLU A 90 -13.38 3.38 14.75
C GLU A 90 -14.14 2.04 14.67
N ASP A 91 -13.69 1.06 15.46
CA ASP A 91 -14.48 -0.08 15.93
C ASP A 91 -14.64 0.01 17.47
N GLU A 92 -14.83 1.24 17.97
CA GLU A 92 -15.14 1.52 19.37
C GLU A 92 -16.61 1.98 19.47
N ASP A 93 -17.41 1.18 20.19
CA ASP A 93 -18.83 1.33 20.61
C ASP A 93 -19.89 0.60 19.75
N ALA A 94 -20.76 -0.29 20.24
CA ALA A 94 -21.07 -0.76 21.60
C ALA A 94 -22.08 -1.92 21.51
N ASP A 95 -21.87 -3.01 22.24
CA ASP A 95 -22.93 -3.73 22.95
C ASP A 95 -22.27 -4.60 24.03
N GLY A 96 -22.22 -4.06 25.24
CA GLY A 96 -21.80 -4.79 26.42
C GLY A 96 -22.85 -5.78 26.85
N ASP A 97 -22.51 -7.07 26.84
CA ASP A 97 -23.11 -8.05 27.75
C ASP A 97 -22.02 -8.61 28.67
N ALA A 98 -21.96 -8.03 29.87
CA ALA A 98 -21.10 -8.49 30.94
C ALA A 98 -21.95 -9.22 31.97
N LEU A 99 -22.30 -10.51 31.78
CA LEU A 99 -22.82 -11.41 32.82
C LEU A 99 -22.62 -12.88 32.35
N PHE A 100 -21.99 -13.86 33.02
CA PHE A 100 -21.67 -14.10 34.43
C PHE A 100 -20.45 -15.01 34.54
N ILE A 101 -19.58 -14.72 35.51
CA ILE A 101 -18.70 -15.70 36.15
C ILE A 101 -19.56 -16.72 36.91
N ASP A 102 -19.53 -17.98 36.51
CA ASP A 102 -19.70 -19.12 37.42
C ASP A 102 -18.96 -20.34 36.86
N ASP A 103 -18.42 -21.12 37.78
CA ASP A 103 -17.76 -22.42 37.60
C ASP A 103 -16.24 -22.42 37.34
N VAL A 104 -15.55 -22.17 38.45
CA VAL A 104 -14.35 -22.86 38.92
C VAL A 104 -14.25 -24.32 38.45
N ASP A 105 -13.27 -24.67 37.62
CA ASP A 105 -12.54 -25.94 37.82
C ASP A 105 -11.11 -25.88 37.29
N ALA A 106 -10.22 -26.38 38.13
CA ALA A 106 -8.77 -26.26 38.10
C ALA A 106 -8.10 -26.93 36.89
N LEU A 107 -7.09 -26.28 36.31
CA LEU A 107 -5.95 -26.96 35.68
C LEU A 107 -4.64 -26.24 36.01
N GLU A 108 -3.67 -27.02 36.48
CA GLU A 108 -2.45 -26.58 37.17
C GLU A 108 -1.41 -25.88 36.28
N PRO A 109 -0.58 -24.95 36.82
CA PRO A 109 0.46 -24.27 36.06
C PRO A 109 1.67 -25.20 35.83
N GLY A 110 1.78 -25.72 34.61
CA GLY A 110 2.99 -26.35 34.11
C GLY A 110 4.13 -25.33 33.99
N GLU A 111 5.13 -25.46 34.87
CA GLU A 111 6.41 -24.77 34.79
C GLU A 111 7.08 -24.97 33.42
N ALA A 112 7.34 -23.88 32.70
CA ALA A 112 8.45 -23.80 31.76
C ALA A 112 9.25 -22.52 32.06
N ARG A 113 10.27 -22.68 32.91
CA ARG A 113 11.26 -21.65 33.19
C ARG A 113 11.99 -21.28 31.91
N ARG A 114 11.98 -19.98 31.56
CA ARG A 114 13.00 -19.37 30.70
C ARG A 114 14.35 -19.46 31.40
N PRO A 115 15.42 -19.90 30.72
CA PRO A 115 16.74 -19.34 30.97
C PRO A 115 16.95 -18.13 30.04
N THR A 116 17.04 -16.97 30.68
CA THR A 116 17.63 -15.73 30.16
C THR A 116 19.15 -15.80 30.28
N ALA A 117 19.86 -15.30 29.26
CA ALA A 117 21.21 -14.68 29.26
C ALA A 117 21.75 -14.90 27.84
N ASP A 118 21.93 -13.87 27.01
CA ASP A 118 22.90 -12.77 27.12
C ASP A 118 24.36 -13.26 27.03
N ASP A 119 25.15 -12.49 26.29
CA ASP A 119 26.57 -12.66 25.97
C ASP A 119 26.90 -13.44 24.67
N SER A 120 26.86 -12.72 23.54
CA SER A 120 27.81 -12.97 22.45
C SER A 120 28.58 -11.69 22.19
N ASP A 121 29.61 -11.53 23.01
CA ASP A 121 30.82 -10.72 22.86
C ASP A 121 31.20 -10.46 21.39
N GLU A 122 31.08 -9.20 20.97
CA GLU A 122 31.81 -8.68 19.81
C GLU A 122 33.24 -8.31 20.23
N PRO A 123 34.29 -8.83 19.58
CA PRO A 123 35.56 -8.15 19.59
C PRO A 123 35.65 -7.17 18.41
N LEU A 124 35.49 -5.89 18.75
CA LEU A 124 35.97 -4.78 17.93
C LEU A 124 37.50 -4.82 17.76
N THR A 125 37.94 -4.24 16.65
CA THR A 125 39.28 -3.73 16.33
C THR A 125 40.28 -4.72 15.70
N SER A 126 40.27 -4.78 14.36
CA SER A 126 41.51 -5.02 13.60
C SER A 126 42.06 -3.69 13.10
N THR A 127 43.09 -3.28 13.81
CA THR A 127 43.95 -2.11 13.63
C THR A 127 44.71 -2.15 12.30
N PHE A 128 44.72 -0.99 11.63
CA PHE A 128 45.75 -0.45 10.71
C PHE A 128 46.54 -1.42 9.83
N ALA A 129 46.32 -1.32 8.51
CA ALA A 129 47.34 -1.58 7.51
C ALA A 129 47.88 -0.23 6.99
N LEU A 130 49.17 -0.01 7.23
CA LEU A 130 50.01 0.97 6.53
C LEU A 130 50.69 0.26 5.36
#